data_AF-B5W2T2-F1
#
_entry.id   AF-B5W2T2-F1
#
_cell.length_a   1.000
_cell.length_b   1.000
_cell.length_c   1.000
_cell.angle_alpha   90.00
_cell.angle_beta   90.00
_cell.angle_gamma   90.00
#
_symmetry.space_group_name_H-M   'P 1'
#
loop_
_entity.id
_entity.type
_entity.pdbx_description
1 polymer ?
#
loop_
_entity_poly.entity_id
_entity_poly.type
_entity_poly.pdbx_seq_one_letter_code
_entity_poly.pdbx_strand_id
1 'polypeptide(L)'
;MLALLGQVLSGDVRMVVVAHKDRLARFGWDLFRWLCEQNRCELMVLNETSLSPEREMVEDILAILHCFSSRLYGLRKYKTQVKQDPDLPQPRAK
;
A
#
# COMPACT_ATOMS: atom_id res chain seq x y z
N MET A 1 5.85 -4.11 6.08
CA MET A 1 6.34 -3.33 4.92
C MET A 1 7.43 -2.32 5.30
N LEU A 2 7.13 -1.34 6.16
CA LEU A 2 8.08 -0.26 6.50
C LEU A 2 9.40 -0.76 7.12
N ALA A 3 9.34 -1.77 8.00
CA ALA A 3 10.54 -2.36 8.59
C ALA A 3 11.47 -2.99 7.54
N LEU A 4 10.90 -3.73 6.58
CA LEU A 4 11.65 -4.32 5.47
C LEU A 4 12.31 -3.22 4.61
N LEU A 5 11.57 -2.17 4.30
CA LEU A 5 12.11 -1.03 3.56
C LEU A 5 13.25 -0.34 4.33
N GLY A 6 13.11 -0.18 5.64
CA GLY A 6 14.19 0.35 6.48
C GLY A 6 15.46 -0.50 6.39
N GLN A 7 15.32 -1.83 6.40
CA GLN A 7 16.45 -2.76 6.28
C GLN A 7 17.07 -2.79 4.86
N VAL A 8 16.26 -2.57 3.82
CA VAL A 8 16.77 -2.40 2.46
C VAL A 8 17.55 -1.09 2.35
N LEU A 9 17.02 0.00 2.91
CA LEU A 9 17.66 1.32 2.89
C LEU A 9 18.94 1.40 3.74
N SER A 10 19.04 0.62 4.82
CA SER A 10 20.27 0.52 5.60
C SER A 10 21.34 -0.34 4.93
N GLY A 11 20.99 -1.08 3.87
CA GLY A 11 21.89 -2.02 3.19
C GLY A 11 22.11 -3.34 3.96
N ASP A 12 21.31 -3.61 4.99
CA ASP A 12 21.40 -4.83 5.80
C ASP A 12 20.85 -6.06 5.07
N VAL A 13 20.06 -5.84 4.02
CA VAL A 13 19.40 -6.89 3.24
C VAL A 13 19.96 -6.95 1.83
N ARG A 14 20.49 -8.11 1.47
CA ARG A 14 21.01 -8.37 0.12
C ARG A 14 19.98 -8.94 -0.85
N MET A 15 18.94 -9.59 -0.33
CA MET A 15 17.91 -10.22 -1.15
C MET A 15 16.57 -10.23 -0.42
N VAL A 16 15.52 -9.80 -1.11
CA VAL A 16 14.13 -9.93 -0.69
C VAL A 16 13.47 -10.97 -1.58
N VAL A 17 12.94 -12.01 -0.95
CA VAL A 17 12.23 -13.09 -1.64
C VAL A 17 10.75 -12.99 -1.31
N VAL A 18 9.90 -12.93 -2.32
CA VAL A 18 8.45 -12.89 -2.18
C VAL A 18 7.81 -14.05 -2.91
N ALA A 19 6.73 -14.59 -2.34
CA ALA A 19 5.99 -15.66 -3.00
C ALA A 19 5.33 -15.17 -4.30
N HIS A 20 4.71 -13.99 -4.27
CA HIS A 20 4.00 -13.37 -5.40
C HIS A 20 4.21 -11.85 -5.39
N LYS A 21 4.11 -11.19 -6.55
CA LYS A 21 4.27 -9.73 -6.68
C LYS A 21 3.28 -8.96 -5.79
N ASP A 22 2.01 -9.36 -5.79
CA ASP A 22 0.94 -8.72 -5.01
C ASP A 22 1.11 -8.80 -3.49
N ARG A 23 1.92 -9.74 -3.00
CA ARG A 23 2.23 -9.82 -1.56
C ARG A 23 3.14 -8.69 -1.10
N LEU A 24 3.95 -8.15 -2.02
CA LEU A 24 4.78 -6.99 -1.76
C LEU A 24 3.99 -5.71 -2.03
N ALA A 25 3.43 -5.60 -3.24
CA ALA A 25 2.75 -4.41 -3.69
C ALA A 25 1.83 -4.73 -4.88
N ARG A 26 0.55 -4.32 -4.80
CA ARG A 26 -0.35 -4.33 -5.97
C ARG A 26 0.01 -3.22 -6.97
N PHE A 27 0.47 -2.07 -6.47
CA PHE A 27 0.98 -0.97 -7.29
C PHE A 27 2.38 -0.57 -6.86
N GLY A 28 3.18 -0.08 -7.82
CA GLY A 28 4.52 0.40 -7.53
C GLY A 28 5.54 -0.73 -7.34
N TRP A 29 5.29 -1.93 -7.89
CA TRP A 29 6.29 -2.99 -7.96
C TRP A 29 7.62 -2.47 -8.53
N ASP A 30 7.56 -1.71 -9.62
CA ASP A 30 8.75 -1.12 -10.25
C ASP A 30 9.47 -0.12 -9.34
N LEU A 31 8.73 0.61 -8.50
CA LEU A 31 9.33 1.48 -7.49
C LEU A 31 10.09 0.65 -6.44
N PHE A 32 9.50 -0.44 -5.94
CA PHE A 32 10.18 -1.33 -5.00
C PHE A 32 11.40 -1.99 -5.61
N ARG A 33 11.29 -2.43 -6.87
CA ARG A 33 12.41 -3.00 -7.62
C ARG A 33 13.54 -1.99 -7.77
N TRP A 34 13.24 -0.79 -8.27
CA TRP A 34 14.21 0.28 -8.41
C TRP A 34 14.88 0.62 -7.06
N LEU A 35 14.09 0.71 -5.99
CA LEU A 35 14.60 0.99 -4.65
C LEU A 35 15.55 -0.10 -4.15
N CYS A 36 15.21 -1.37 -4.36
CA CYS A 36 16.09 -2.48 -4.00
C CYS A 36 17.39 -2.43 -4.81
N GLU A 37 17.31 -2.18 -6.12
CA GLU A 37 18.47 -2.04 -7.01
C GLU A 37 19.41 -0.90 -6.58
N GLN A 38 18.87 0.26 -6.18
CA GLN A 38 19.68 1.38 -5.65
C GLN A 38 20.46 1.01 -4.39
N ASN A 39 19.94 0.08 -3.58
CA ASN A 39 20.54 -0.35 -2.32
C ASN A 39 21.27 -1.69 -2.42
N ARG A 40 21.59 -2.16 -3.64
CA ARG A 40 22.27 -3.44 -3.91
C ARG A 40 21.53 -4.64 -3.32
N CYS A 41 20.21 -4.55 -3.24
CA CYS A 41 19.32 -5.61 -2.82
C CYS A 41 18.65 -6.23 -4.05
N GLU A 42 18.68 -7.55 -4.18
CA GLU A 42 17.97 -8.28 -5.22
C GLU A 42 16.52 -8.55 -4.80
N LEU A 43 15.57 -8.41 -5.71
CA LEU A 43 14.16 -8.70 -5.46
C LEU A 43 13.71 -9.90 -6.32
N MET A 44 13.44 -11.03 -5.66
CA MET A 44 13.10 -12.31 -6.31
C MET A 44 11.65 -12.71 -6.01
N VAL A 45 10.95 -13.21 -7.03
CA VAL A 45 9.57 -13.75 -6.91
C VAL A 45 9.61 -15.26 -7.14
N LEU A 46 9.14 -16.05 -6.17
CA LEU A 46 9.18 -17.51 -6.24
C LEU A 46 8.07 -18.12 -7.10
N ASN A 47 6.90 -17.47 -7.16
CA ASN A 47 5.74 -18.03 -7.83
C ASN A 47 5.02 -16.94 -8.64
N GLU A 48 5.23 -16.96 -9.96
CA GLU A 48 4.47 -16.14 -10.89
C GLU A 48 3.15 -16.82 -11.23
N THR A 49 2.25 -16.96 -10.26
CA THR A 49 0.85 -17.20 -10.59
C THR A 49 0.27 -15.91 -11.13
N SER A 50 0.28 -15.77 -12.45
CA SER A 50 -0.38 -14.67 -13.15
C SER A 50 -1.87 -14.96 -13.26
N LEU A 51 -2.71 -14.06 -12.76
CA LEU A 51 -4.09 -13.95 -13.22
C LEU A 51 -4.09 -13.45 -14.68
N SER A 52 -5.23 -13.57 -15.37
CA SER A 52 -5.35 -12.85 -16.64
C SER A 52 -5.27 -11.34 -16.36
N PRO A 53 -4.70 -10.54 -17.29
CA PRO A 53 -4.57 -9.10 -17.09
C PRO A 53 -5.90 -8.42 -16.73
N GLU A 54 -7.02 -8.90 -17.27
CA GLU A 54 -8.36 -8.38 -16.98
C GLU A 54 -8.79 -8.67 -15.55
N ARG A 55 -8.51 -9.87 -15.04
CA ARG A 55 -8.85 -10.23 -13.65
C ARG A 55 -8.02 -9.43 -12.65
N GLU A 56 -6.73 -9.27 -12.90
CA GLU A 56 -5.83 -8.46 -12.07
C GLU A 56 -6.34 -7.01 -11.98
N MET A 57 -6.66 -6.39 -13.13
CA MET A 57 -7.24 -5.04 -13.17
C MET A 57 -8.56 -4.93 -12.39
N VAL A 58 -9.47 -5.90 -12.53
CA VAL A 58 -10.75 -5.87 -11.80
C VAL A 58 -10.52 -5.97 -10.31
N GLU A 59 -9.66 -6.87 -9.85
CA GLU A 59 -9.35 -7.00 -8.42
C GLU A 59 -8.70 -5.74 -7.85
N ASP A 60 -7.78 -5.12 -8.60
CA ASP A 60 -7.12 -3.88 -8.24
C ASP A 60 -8.13 -2.73 -8.06
N ILE A 61 -9.06 -2.58 -9.00
CA ILE A 61 -10.14 -1.59 -8.93
C ILE A 61 -11.04 -1.86 -7.71
N LEU A 62 -11.42 -3.12 -7.47
CA LEU A 62 -12.24 -3.48 -6.32
C LEU A 62 -11.53 -3.17 -5.00
N ALA A 63 -10.23 -3.44 -4.91
CA ALA A 63 -9.42 -3.12 -3.73
C ALA A 63 -9.36 -1.60 -3.47
N ILE A 64 -9.16 -0.80 -4.52
CA ILE A 64 -9.22 0.67 -4.44
C ILE A 64 -10.59 1.13 -3.94
N LEU A 65 -11.67 0.67 -4.59
CA LEU A 65 -13.05 1.05 -4.23
C LEU A 65 -13.38 0.66 -2.79
N HIS A 66 -12.95 -0.52 -2.33
CA HIS A 66 -13.13 -0.96 -0.97
C HIS A 66 -12.39 -0.06 0.05
N CYS A 67 -11.14 0.31 -0.24
CA CYS A 67 -10.37 1.23 0.61
C CYS A 67 -11.03 2.62 0.69
N PHE A 68 -11.45 3.20 -0.43
CA PHE A 68 -12.10 4.51 -0.42
C PHE A 68 -13.50 4.47 0.19
N SER A 69 -14.29 3.42 -0.07
CA SER A 69 -15.64 3.30 0.50
C SER A 69 -15.61 3.14 2.01
N SER A 70 -14.68 2.35 2.57
CA SER A 70 -14.49 2.23 4.02
C SER A 70 -14.07 3.54 4.68
N ARG A 71 -13.18 4.32 4.05
CA ARG A 71 -12.80 5.67 4.52
C ARG A 71 -13.99 6.64 4.50
N LEU A 72 -14.78 6.65 3.43
CA LEU A 72 -15.99 7.46 3.32
C LEU A 72 -17.04 7.07 4.37
N TYR A 73 -17.21 5.78 4.61
CA TYR A 73 -18.10 5.27 5.66
C TYR A 73 -17.64 5.74 7.05
N GLY A 74 -16.34 5.62 7.35
CA GLY A 74 -15.75 6.14 8.59
C GLY A 74 -16.03 7.63 8.78
N LEU A 75 -15.80 8.45 7.75
CA LEU A 75 -16.09 9.88 7.79
C LEU A 75 -17.57 10.18 8.06
N ARG A 76 -18.49 9.39 7.52
CA ARG A 76 -19.94 9.53 7.80
C ARG A 76 -20.27 9.13 9.24
N LYS A 77 -19.74 8.01 9.71
CA LYS A 77 -19.98 7.48 11.06
C LYS A 77 -19.51 8.44 12.14
N TYR A 78 -18.32 9.01 11.97
CA TYR A 78 -17.70 9.88 12.98
C TYR A 78 -18.03 11.37 12.79
N LYS A 79 -18.81 11.74 11.77
CA LYS A 79 -19.13 13.14 11.44
C LYS A 79 -19.66 13.94 12.63
N THR A 80 -20.53 13.34 13.43
CA THR A 80 -21.13 14.00 14.60
C THR A 80 -20.14 14.09 15.76
N GLN A 81 -19.37 13.03 16.00
CA GLN A 81 -18.37 12.98 17.07
C GLN A 81 -17.24 13.98 16.81
N VAL A 82 -16.74 14.06 15.57
CA VAL A 82 -15.73 15.04 15.15
C VAL A 82 -16.22 16.49 15.29
N LYS A 83 -17.52 16.76 15.10
CA LYS A 83 -18.09 18.09 15.32
C LYS A 83 -18.20 18.48 16.79
N GLN A 84 -18.32 17.50 17.66
CA GLN A 84 -18.53 17.69 19.10
C GLN A 84 -17.23 17.60 19.90
N ASP A 85 -16.13 17.22 19.25
CA ASP A 85 -14.82 17.08 19.85
C ASP A 85 -14.19 18.47 20.11
N PRO A 86 -13.98 18.86 21.38
CA PRO A 86 -13.44 20.17 21.73
C PRO A 86 -11.94 20.31 21.45
N ASP A 87 -11.21 19.21 21.27
CA ASP A 87 -9.75 19.21 21.05
C ASP A 87 -9.38 19.33 19.57
N LEU A 88 -10.36 19.23 18.66
CA LEU A 88 -10.14 19.36 17.22
C LEU A 88 -10.27 20.81 16.74
N PRO A 89 -9.37 21.29 15.86
CA PRO A 89 -9.52 22.60 15.25
C PRO A 89 -10.79 22.65 14.40
N GLN A 90 -11.68 23.61 14.69
CA GLN A 90 -12.95 23.71 13.99
C GLN A 90 -12.73 24.00 12.49
N PRO A 91 -13.54 23.41 11.60
CA PRO A 91 -13.41 23.66 10.17
C PRO A 91 -13.56 25.16 9.90
N ARG A 92 -12.59 25.78 9.23
CA ARG A 92 -12.75 27.14 8.73
C ARG A 92 -14.00 27.17 7.86
N ALA A 93 -14.98 28.00 8.23
CA ALA A 93 -16.13 28.25 7.39
C ALA A 93 -15.61 28.71 6.01
N LYS A 94 -16.04 28.00 4.96
CA LYS A 94 -15.84 28.44 3.58
C LYS A 94 -16.74 29.63 3.30
#